data_AF-X0PML0-F1
#
_entry.id   AF-X0PML0-F1
#
_cell.length_a   1.000
_cell.length_b   1.000
_cell.length_c   1.000
_cell.angle_alpha   90.00
_cell.angle_beta   90.00
_cell.angle_gamma   90.00
#
_symmetry.space_group_name_H-M   'P 1'
#
loop_
_entity.id
_entity.type
_entity.pdbx_description
1 polymer ?
#
loop_
_entity_poly.entity_id
_entity_poly.type
_entity_poly.pdbx_seq_one_letter_code
_entity_poly.pdbx_strand_id
1 'polypeptide(L)'
;MQSNIRTQLKKKGSQCRYRYTGTFEKYGFKYTDRRRNHAIPTLLLLNVKDEKGIEVAEHLWFNLTKGFEALGILQTGDILSFNGRVKQYTKGYQGFRPGIRQTLQKDYKIERPTKVKLEKCICQTPHQLFLKENWQKCNQIYEKYEDDYRRRGIFKPYL
;
A
#
# COMPACT_ATOMS: atom_id res chain seq x y z
N MET A 1 -10.05 -23.48 -12.07
CA MET A 1 -10.78 -22.53 -11.20
C MET A 1 -9.77 -21.80 -10.31
N GLN A 2 -9.33 -20.59 -10.67
CA GLN A 2 -8.49 -19.79 -9.77
C GLN A 2 -9.36 -19.35 -8.59
N SER A 3 -9.18 -20.01 -7.45
CA SER A 3 -9.69 -19.54 -6.17
C SER A 3 -9.12 -18.14 -5.95
N ASN A 4 -9.95 -17.12 -6.20
CA ASN A 4 -9.62 -15.72 -6.00
C ASN A 4 -9.13 -15.58 -4.54
N ILE A 5 -7.82 -15.35 -4.34
CA ILE A 5 -7.17 -15.28 -3.01
C ILE A 5 -7.92 -14.34 -2.06
N ARG A 6 -8.59 -13.32 -2.63
CA ARG A 6 -9.41 -12.31 -1.94
C ARG A 6 -10.71 -12.85 -1.32
N THR A 7 -11.12 -14.08 -1.65
CA THR A 7 -12.27 -14.76 -1.02
C THR A 7 -12.06 -14.97 0.48
N GLN A 8 -10.81 -15.11 0.94
CA GLN A 8 -10.53 -15.29 2.37
C GLN A 8 -10.79 -14.02 3.18
N LEU A 9 -10.55 -12.84 2.60
CA LEU A 9 -10.87 -11.57 3.25
C LEU A 9 -12.37 -11.43 3.51
N LYS A 10 -13.22 -11.90 2.59
CA LYS A 10 -14.70 -11.89 2.74
C LYS A 10 -15.16 -12.55 4.04
N LYS A 11 -14.52 -13.65 4.45
CA LYS A 11 -14.92 -14.45 5.61
C LYS A 11 -14.65 -13.77 6.95
N LYS A 12 -13.65 -12.87 7.03
CA LYS A 12 -13.25 -12.20 8.28
C LYS A 12 -14.17 -11.05 8.69
N GLY A 13 -14.90 -10.45 7.75
CA GLY A 13 -15.81 -9.33 8.03
C GLY A 13 -15.11 -8.03 8.48
N SER A 14 -15.88 -6.97 8.70
CA SER A 14 -15.35 -5.61 8.94
C SER A 14 -15.32 -5.15 10.40
N GLN A 15 -15.82 -5.98 11.32
CA GLN A 15 -16.03 -5.58 12.72
C GLN A 15 -14.72 -5.62 13.54
N CYS A 16 -13.90 -6.64 13.33
CA CYS A 16 -12.67 -6.85 14.09
C CYS A 16 -11.43 -6.37 13.33
N ARG A 17 -10.37 -6.08 14.09
CA ARG A 17 -9.01 -5.88 13.55
C ARG A 17 -8.27 -7.21 13.63
N TYR A 18 -7.73 -7.66 12.51
CA TYR A 18 -6.92 -8.88 12.44
C TYR A 18 -5.46 -8.53 12.18
N ARG A 19 -4.54 -9.39 12.63
CA ARG A 19 -3.11 -9.24 12.36
C ARG A 19 -2.80 -9.81 10.97
N TYR A 20 -2.00 -9.07 10.23
CA TYR A 20 -1.46 -9.46 8.94
C TYR A 20 0.04 -9.30 8.94
N THR A 21 0.70 -10.04 8.05
CA THR A 21 2.12 -9.91 7.74
C THR A 21 2.28 -9.70 6.24
N GLY A 22 3.34 -9.00 5.82
CA GLY A 22 3.65 -8.81 4.42
C GLY A 22 5.10 -8.41 4.23
N THR A 23 5.62 -8.65 3.02
CA THR A 23 6.99 -8.31 2.63
C THR A 23 6.99 -6.96 1.94
N PHE A 24 7.78 -6.01 2.43
CA PHE A 24 7.95 -4.71 1.78
C PHE A 24 8.64 -4.89 0.44
N GLU A 25 8.07 -4.28 -0.60
CA GLU A 25 8.65 -4.30 -1.95
C GLU A 25 9.23 -2.94 -2.32
N LYS A 26 8.37 -1.90 -2.31
CA LYS A 26 8.78 -0.55 -2.69
C LYS A 26 7.85 0.53 -2.16
N TYR A 27 8.31 1.77 -2.24
CA TYR A 27 7.48 2.95 -2.02
C TYR A 27 6.89 3.48 -3.34
N GLY A 28 5.89 4.33 -3.21
CA GLY A 28 5.30 5.10 -4.31
C GLY A 28 4.56 6.31 -3.77
N PHE A 29 3.87 7.04 -4.62
CA PHE A 29 2.95 8.09 -4.20
C PHE A 29 1.74 8.13 -5.14
N LYS A 30 0.65 8.74 -4.67
CA LYS A 30 -0.54 8.98 -5.50
C LYS A 30 -1.02 10.41 -5.35
N TYR A 31 -1.50 11.00 -6.44
CA TYR A 31 -2.17 12.29 -6.40
C TYR A 31 -3.60 12.15 -5.86
N THR A 32 -4.01 13.07 -5.00
CA THR A 32 -5.37 13.09 -4.43
C THR A 32 -6.30 14.09 -5.10
N ASP A 33 -5.76 15.00 -5.91
CA ASP A 33 -6.51 16.00 -6.64
C ASP A 33 -6.26 15.90 -8.15
N ARG A 34 -7.21 16.41 -8.94
CA ARG A 34 -7.14 16.37 -10.41
C ARG A 34 -5.99 17.20 -10.97
N ARG A 35 -5.56 18.26 -10.27
CA ARG A 35 -4.49 19.16 -10.69
C ARG A 35 -3.10 18.60 -10.35
N ARG A 36 -3.02 17.48 -9.63
CA ARG A 36 -1.79 16.82 -9.18
C ARG A 36 -0.93 17.70 -8.26
N ASN A 37 -1.59 18.58 -7.50
CA ASN A 37 -0.91 19.48 -6.57
C ASN A 37 -0.58 18.80 -5.23
N HIS A 38 -1.31 17.74 -4.87
CA HIS A 38 -1.16 17.04 -3.60
C HIS A 38 -0.93 15.55 -3.85
N ALA A 39 0.26 15.08 -3.50
CA ALA A 39 0.65 13.68 -3.55
C ALA A 39 0.79 13.11 -2.13
N ILE A 40 0.28 11.89 -1.90
CA ILE A 40 0.41 11.19 -0.62
C ILE A 40 1.34 9.98 -0.81
N PRO A 41 2.32 9.77 0.08
CA PRO A 41 3.23 8.64 0.02
C PRO A 41 2.51 7.33 0.32
N THR A 42 2.96 6.27 -0.33
CA THR A 42 2.41 4.92 -0.30
C THR A 42 3.52 3.89 -0.29
N LEU A 43 3.20 2.66 0.12
CA LEU A 43 4.09 1.52 0.10
C LEU A 43 3.37 0.27 -0.42
N LEU A 44 4.13 -0.62 -1.04
CA LEU A 44 3.68 -1.89 -1.57
C LEU A 44 4.16 -3.03 -0.68
N LEU A 45 3.22 -3.85 -0.23
CA LEU A 45 3.50 -5.13 0.41
C LEU A 45 3.15 -6.28 -0.52
N LEU A 46 4.00 -7.30 -0.54
CA LEU A 46 3.78 -8.57 -1.22
C LEU A 46 3.46 -9.68 -0.23
N ASN A 47 2.90 -10.78 -0.74
CA ASN A 47 2.66 -12.02 -0.01
C ASN A 47 1.95 -11.78 1.32
N VAL A 48 0.87 -10.98 1.30
CA VAL A 48 0.18 -10.56 2.51
C VAL A 48 -0.57 -11.74 3.09
N LYS A 49 -0.22 -12.13 4.32
CA LYS A 49 -0.77 -13.30 5.02
C LYS A 49 -1.53 -12.90 6.27
N ASP A 50 -2.53 -13.67 6.63
CA ASP A 50 -3.24 -13.52 7.91
C ASP A 50 -2.50 -14.19 9.08
N GLU A 51 -3.08 -14.11 10.27
CA GLU A 51 -2.53 -14.71 11.50
C GLU A 51 -2.32 -16.23 11.46
N LYS A 52 -2.97 -16.94 10.51
CA LYS A 52 -2.81 -18.38 10.29
C LYS A 52 -1.76 -18.69 9.22
N GLY A 53 -1.10 -17.67 8.68
CA GLY A 53 -0.14 -17.80 7.59
C GLY A 53 -0.78 -17.98 6.21
N ILE A 54 -2.10 -17.85 6.10
CA ILE A 54 -2.82 -18.01 4.84
C ILE A 54 -2.67 -16.71 4.04
N GLU A 55 -2.25 -16.82 2.79
CA GLU A 55 -2.15 -15.67 1.90
C GLU A 55 -3.54 -15.12 1.56
N VAL A 56 -3.71 -13.81 1.78
CA VAL A 56 -4.96 -13.08 1.55
C VAL A 56 -4.85 -12.04 0.43
N ALA A 57 -3.63 -11.71 0.00
CA ALA A 57 -3.36 -10.94 -1.21
C ALA A 57 -1.90 -11.08 -1.65
N GLU A 58 -1.68 -11.27 -2.95
CA GLU A 58 -0.34 -11.28 -3.55
C GLU A 58 0.37 -9.94 -3.39
N HIS A 59 -0.37 -8.84 -3.57
CA HIS A 59 0.16 -7.49 -3.41
C HIS A 59 -0.91 -6.51 -2.91
N LEU A 60 -0.52 -5.58 -2.03
CA LEU A 60 -1.37 -4.51 -1.53
C LEU A 60 -0.61 -3.19 -1.36
N TRP A 61 -1.17 -2.14 -1.93
CA TRP A 61 -0.73 -0.77 -1.70
C TRP A 61 -1.39 -0.19 -0.45
N PHE A 62 -0.59 0.38 0.44
CA PHE A 62 -1.02 1.13 1.61
C PHE A 62 -0.57 2.58 1.52
N ASN A 63 -1.34 3.49 2.12
CA ASN A 63 -0.78 4.81 2.44
C ASN A 63 0.33 4.62 3.48
N LEU A 64 1.40 5.42 3.38
CA LEU A 64 2.45 5.49 4.38
C LEU A 64 1.91 6.20 5.62
N THR A 65 1.20 5.46 6.47
CA THR A 65 0.66 5.98 7.74
C THR A 65 1.79 6.23 8.74
N LYS A 66 1.52 7.01 9.79
CA LYS A 66 2.48 7.26 10.89
C LYS A 66 3.09 5.97 11.46
N GLY A 67 2.33 4.88 11.52
CA GLY A 67 2.83 3.58 12.00
C GLY A 67 3.86 2.95 11.08
N PHE A 68 3.70 3.07 9.76
CA PHE A 68 4.72 2.60 8.81
C PHE A 68 5.91 3.54 8.77
N GLU A 69 5.66 4.85 8.79
CA GLU A 69 6.71 5.87 8.80
C GLU A 69 7.65 5.74 10.00
N ALA A 70 7.12 5.36 11.17
CA ALA A 70 7.90 5.14 12.39
C ALA A 70 8.91 3.97 12.28
N LEU A 71 8.76 3.09 11.28
CA LEU A 71 9.76 2.03 11.02
C LEU A 71 10.97 2.52 10.21
N GLY A 72 10.95 3.78 9.75
CA GLY A 72 11.97 4.34 8.86
C GLY A 72 11.79 3.93 7.39
N ILE A 73 12.82 4.19 6.60
CA ILE A 73 12.93 3.84 5.19
C ILE A 73 13.31 2.35 5.08
N LEU A 74 12.29 1.53 4.84
CA LEU A 74 12.37 0.08 4.68
C LEU A 74 13.18 -0.31 3.44
N GLN A 75 13.78 -1.50 3.52
CA GLN A 75 14.47 -2.15 2.41
C GLN A 75 13.62 -3.25 1.80
N THR A 76 13.69 -3.41 0.48
CA THR A 76 13.00 -4.49 -0.23
C THR A 76 13.33 -5.84 0.41
N GLY A 77 12.29 -6.60 0.77
CA GLY A 77 12.41 -7.86 1.48
C GLY A 77 12.12 -7.79 2.98
N ASP A 78 12.06 -6.61 3.59
CA ASP A 78 11.70 -6.46 5.01
C ASP A 78 10.32 -7.05 5.28
N ILE A 79 10.17 -7.74 6.41
CA ILE A 79 8.88 -8.32 6.81
C ILE A 79 8.29 -7.47 7.91
N LEU A 80 7.06 -7.04 7.73
CA LEU A 80 6.32 -6.26 8.71
C LEU A 80 4.98 -6.89 9.03
N SER A 81 4.51 -6.64 10.25
CA SER A 81 3.16 -6.97 10.69
C SER A 81 2.35 -5.73 11.02
N PHE A 82 1.04 -5.85 10.89
CA PHE A 82 0.10 -4.78 11.22
C PHE A 82 -1.29 -5.34 11.48
N ASN A 83 -2.08 -4.59 12.26
CA ASN A 83 -3.48 -4.88 12.49
C ASN A 83 -4.37 -4.01 11.60
N GLY A 84 -5.23 -4.63 10.80
CA GLY A 84 -6.13 -3.94 9.86
C GLY A 84 -7.56 -4.49 9.89
N ARG A 85 -8.50 -3.74 9.32
CA ARG A 85 -9.89 -4.19 9.13
C ARG A 85 -10.12 -4.57 7.67
N VAL A 86 -10.87 -5.64 7.43
CA VAL A 86 -11.35 -5.92 6.08
C VAL A 86 -12.51 -4.98 5.76
N LYS A 87 -12.49 -4.37 4.58
CA LYS A 87 -13.59 -3.56 4.08
C LYS A 87 -13.92 -3.97 2.65
N GLN A 88 -15.20 -4.13 2.37
CA GLN A 88 -15.69 -4.30 1.00
C GLN A 88 -15.60 -2.97 0.25
N TYR A 89 -15.14 -3.01 -1.00
CA TYR A 89 -15.20 -1.87 -1.91
C TYR A 89 -15.72 -2.32 -3.27
N THR A 90 -16.29 -1.38 -4.02
CA THR A 90 -16.75 -1.63 -5.38
C THR A 90 -15.61 -1.34 -6.35
N LYS A 91 -15.18 -2.36 -7.08
CA LYS A 91 -14.18 -2.29 -8.14
C LYS A 91 -14.88 -2.15 -9.49
N GLY A 92 -14.30 -1.38 -10.41
CA GLY A 92 -14.83 -1.17 -11.76
C GLY A 92 -14.91 0.31 -12.13
N TYR A 93 -15.13 0.58 -13.42
CA TYR A 93 -15.29 1.95 -13.91
C TYR A 93 -16.62 2.54 -13.41
N GLN A 94 -16.54 3.59 -12.59
CA GLN A 94 -17.68 4.31 -12.02
C GLN A 94 -17.98 5.63 -12.75
N GLY A 95 -17.21 5.95 -13.80
CA GLY A 95 -17.41 7.19 -14.55
C GLY A 95 -18.56 7.07 -15.54
N PHE A 96 -19.00 8.22 -16.04
CA PHE A 96 -19.95 8.30 -17.14
C PHE A 96 -19.18 8.65 -18.41
N ARG A 97 -18.71 7.62 -19.13
CA ARG A 97 -18.19 7.76 -20.50
C ARG A 97 -19.17 7.09 -21.46
N PRO A 98 -19.72 7.82 -22.43
CA PRO A 98 -20.57 7.23 -23.47
C PRO A 98 -19.88 6.02 -24.12
N GLY A 99 -20.61 4.92 -24.31
CA GLY A 99 -20.08 3.69 -24.93
C GLY A 99 -19.32 2.74 -23.99
N ILE A 100 -19.05 3.09 -22.72
CA ILE A 100 -18.40 2.19 -21.76
C ILE A 100 -19.43 1.62 -20.78
N ARG A 101 -19.62 0.29 -20.80
CA ARG A 101 -20.47 -0.42 -19.84
C ARG A 101 -19.80 -0.43 -18.45
N GLN A 102 -20.55 -0.03 -17.43
CA GLN A 102 -20.08 -0.12 -16.04
C GLN A 102 -20.08 -1.60 -15.59
N THR A 103 -18.91 -2.17 -15.33
CA THR A 103 -18.75 -3.52 -14.77
C THR A 103 -18.33 -3.41 -13.31
N LEU A 104 -19.28 -3.07 -12.43
CA LEU A 104 -19.04 -2.95 -10.99
C LEU A 104 -19.04 -4.34 -10.34
N GLN A 105 -17.96 -4.67 -9.63
CA GLN A 105 -17.78 -5.91 -8.89
C GLN A 105 -17.45 -5.61 -7.42
N LYS A 106 -17.92 -6.44 -6.49
CA LYS A 106 -17.55 -6.34 -5.08
C LYS A 106 -16.17 -6.97 -4.89
N ASP A 107 -15.28 -6.25 -4.22
CA ASP A 107 -13.93 -6.69 -3.85
C ASP A 107 -13.67 -6.31 -2.37
N TYR A 108 -12.60 -6.83 -1.77
CA TYR A 108 -12.25 -6.62 -0.37
C TYR A 108 -10.85 -6.01 -0.27
N LYS A 109 -10.65 -5.09 0.67
CA LYS A 109 -9.35 -4.48 0.98
C LYS A 109 -9.08 -4.53 2.48
N ILE A 110 -7.82 -4.38 2.85
CA ILE A 110 -7.43 -4.14 4.25
C ILE A 110 -7.26 -2.63 4.42
N GLU A 111 -7.91 -2.05 5.43
CA GLU A 111 -7.81 -0.63 5.73
C GLU A 111 -7.36 -0.36 7.17
N ARG A 112 -6.93 0.89 7.39
CA ARG A 112 -6.58 1.44 8.72
C ARG A 112 -5.53 0.61 9.46
N PRO A 113 -4.34 0.37 8.87
CA PRO A 113 -3.27 -0.37 9.52
C PRO A 113 -2.84 0.33 10.81
N THR A 114 -2.66 -0.44 11.87
CA THR A 114 -2.28 -0.03 13.24
C THR A 114 -1.37 -1.07 13.87
N LYS A 115 -0.73 -0.76 15.00
CA LYS A 115 0.22 -1.69 15.66
C LYS A 115 1.26 -2.24 14.67
N VAL A 116 1.73 -1.36 13.80
CA VAL A 116 2.71 -1.70 12.76
C VAL A 116 4.03 -2.03 13.44
N LYS A 117 4.66 -3.13 13.04
CA LYS A 117 5.94 -3.60 13.58
C LYS A 117 6.82 -4.16 12.47
N LEU A 118 8.12 -3.93 12.57
CA LEU A 118 9.12 -4.66 11.79
C LEU A 118 9.34 -6.02 12.45
N GLU A 119 9.06 -7.09 11.73
CA GLU A 119 9.25 -8.48 12.19
C GLU A 119 10.62 -9.01 11.78
N LYS A 120 11.12 -8.59 10.61
CA LYS A 120 12.45 -8.95 10.09
C LYS A 120 13.03 -7.80 9.27
N CYS A 121 14.20 -7.29 9.66
CA CYS A 121 15.08 -6.46 8.81
C CYS A 121 15.86 -7.40 7.90
N ILE A 122 16.02 -7.05 6.64
CA ILE A 122 17.04 -7.66 5.77
C ILE A 122 18.40 -6.96 5.95
N CYS A 123 18.35 -5.73 6.41
CA CYS A 123 19.45 -4.86 6.80
C CYS A 123 20.15 -5.28 8.10
N GLN A 124 21.47 -5.09 8.15
CA GLN A 124 22.26 -5.17 9.39
C GLN A 124 22.31 -3.83 10.14
N THR A 125 21.89 -2.73 9.49
CA THR A 125 21.89 -1.38 10.05
C THR A 125 20.47 -0.88 10.32
N PRO A 126 20.27 0.02 11.30
CA PRO A 126 18.97 0.65 11.55
C PRO A 126 18.49 1.45 10.33
N HIS A 127 17.18 1.47 10.11
CA HIS A 127 16.59 2.28 9.05
C HIS A 127 16.77 3.77 9.31
N GLN A 128 17.17 4.48 8.25
CA GLN A 128 17.10 5.94 8.24
C GLN A 128 15.63 6.39 8.37
N LEU A 129 15.39 7.50 9.05
CA LEU A 129 14.06 8.08 9.15
C LEU A 129 13.66 8.85 7.88
N PHE A 130 12.35 8.86 7.61
CA PHE A 130 11.78 9.76 6.61
C PHE A 130 11.94 11.23 7.04
N LEU A 131 11.98 12.13 6.05
CA LEU A 131 11.81 13.57 6.32
C LEU A 131 10.42 13.85 6.90
N LYS A 132 10.26 14.96 7.61
CA LYS A 132 9.04 15.25 8.38
C LYS A 132 7.84 15.57 7.49
N GLU A 133 8.03 16.44 6.51
CA GLU A 133 6.93 16.97 5.71
C GLU A 133 6.47 15.99 4.62
N ASN A 134 5.18 16.00 4.33
CA ASN A 134 4.60 15.10 3.32
C ASN A 134 5.22 15.30 1.92
N TRP A 135 5.42 16.55 1.51
CA TRP A 135 6.02 16.85 0.20
C TRP A 135 7.47 16.37 0.12
N GLN A 136 8.23 16.49 1.22
CA GLN A 136 9.60 15.98 1.31
C GLN A 136 9.65 14.47 1.17
N LYS A 137 8.75 13.75 1.85
CA LYS A 137 8.63 12.28 1.72
C LYS A 137 8.35 11.86 0.28
N CYS A 138 7.41 12.54 -0.39
CA CYS A 138 7.11 12.27 -1.79
C CYS A 138 8.31 12.52 -2.70
N ASN A 139 9.09 13.58 -2.44
CA ASN A 139 10.32 13.87 -3.19
C ASN A 139 11.42 12.84 -2.92
N GLN A 140 11.61 12.41 -1.67
CA GLN A 140 12.54 11.33 -1.33
C GLN A 140 12.17 10.02 -2.04
N ILE A 141 10.88 9.68 -2.07
CA ILE A 141 10.39 8.50 -2.80
C ILE A 141 10.62 8.67 -4.30
N TYR A 142 10.40 9.86 -4.86
CA TYR A 142 10.68 10.15 -6.26
C TYR A 142 12.15 9.94 -6.58
N GLU A 143 13.04 10.55 -5.81
CA GLU A 143 14.50 10.46 -5.97
C GLU A 143 14.98 9.01 -5.86
N LYS A 144 14.43 8.22 -4.94
CA LYS A 144 14.76 6.79 -4.80
C LYS A 144 14.45 5.95 -6.04
N TYR A 145 13.45 6.34 -6.84
CA TYR A 145 13.04 5.60 -8.05
C TYR A 145 13.03 6.50 -9.29
N GLU A 146 13.93 7.48 -9.35
CA GLU A 146 13.90 8.54 -10.36
C GLU A 146 13.97 7.98 -11.78
N ASP A 147 14.84 7.01 -12.02
CA ASP A 147 14.99 6.37 -13.35
C ASP A 147 13.74 5.62 -13.80
N ASP A 148 13.00 4.98 -12.88
CA ASP A 148 11.70 4.35 -13.20
C ASP A 148 10.65 5.42 -13.53
N TYR A 149 10.58 6.46 -12.71
CA TYR A 149 9.58 7.52 -12.88
C TYR A 149 9.80 8.31 -14.17
N ARG A 150 11.05 8.71 -14.46
CA ARG A 150 11.40 9.41 -15.70
C ARG A 150 11.07 8.56 -16.93
N ARG A 151 11.43 7.28 -16.94
CA ARG A 151 11.08 6.36 -18.05
C ARG A 151 9.58 6.22 -18.27
N ARG A 152 8.78 6.35 -17.21
CA ARG A 152 7.30 6.24 -17.25
C ARG A 152 6.61 7.59 -17.46
N GLY A 153 7.36 8.69 -17.64
CA GLY A 153 6.80 10.03 -17.78
C GLY A 153 6.09 10.53 -16.51
N ILE A 154 6.48 10.02 -15.34
CA ILE A 154 5.97 10.47 -14.04
C ILE A 154 6.89 11.59 -13.57
N PHE A 155 6.33 12.79 -13.38
CA PHE A 155 7.07 13.96 -12.95
C PHE A 155 7.20 14.01 -11.42
N LYS A 156 8.26 14.70 -10.96
CA LYS A 156 8.48 14.97 -9.54
C LYS A 156 7.26 15.70 -8.96
N PRO A 157 6.69 15.24 -7.84
CA PRO A 157 5.59 15.95 -7.19
C PRO A 157 6.12 17.23 -6.52
N TYR A 158 5.25 18.23 -6.30
CA TYR A 158 5.61 19.47 -5.57
C TYR A 158 6.80 20.24 -6.18
N LEU A 159 6.76 20.43 -7.51
CA LEU A 159 7.63 21.37 -8.22
C LEU A 159 7.17 22.82 -8.04
#